data_AF-A0A7K4MMH8-F1
#
_entry.id   AF-A0A7K4MMH8-F1
#
_cell.length_a   1.000
_cell.length_b   1.000
_cell.length_c   1.000
_cell.angle_alpha   90.00
_cell.angle_beta   90.00
_cell.angle_gamma   90.00
#
_symmetry.space_group_name_H-M   'P 1'
#
loop_
_entity.id
_entity.type
_entity.pdbx_description
1 polymer ?
#
loop_
_entity_poly.entity_id
_entity_poly.type
_entity_poly.pdbx_seq_one_letter_code
_entity_poly.pdbx_strand_id
1 'polypeptide(L)'
;MEISKKLFIFEKDEDITREHRKSTGLPRPYYQTGKMNPFQGLREKRYKDRVFGKIVRNRITGDVSFEGLLMALGLIRVFARNKKAKITLSEIGKKFCLFENPMFNDSLTTSLSKDECGFLATKCIPKRPLELKIIQNVINIIKETDHGKTQVTPCELDEVCTTAILEYVKSKDAKWRDKIKSEIIDRTERLDAKNKSMIARRSLSTSDQDRREIDREIKQTPIEACRIGTMGRISELGIVEWDIESGRSEYTIADEKLAESIKKL
;
A
#
# COMPACT_ATOMS: atom_id res chain seq x y z
N MET A 1 0.12 20.99 -6.08
CA MET A 1 1.25 20.82 -5.14
C MET A 1 1.09 21.61 -3.84
N GLU A 2 0.03 22.41 -3.70
CA GLU A 2 -0.21 23.27 -2.53
C GLU A 2 -0.43 22.50 -1.23
N ILE A 3 -1.25 21.44 -1.25
CA ILE A 3 -1.50 20.59 -0.06
C ILE A 3 -0.23 19.94 0.47
N SER A 4 0.64 19.46 -0.42
CA SER A 4 1.94 18.90 -0.02
C SER A 4 2.84 19.94 0.65
N LYS A 5 2.71 21.22 0.28
CA LYS A 5 3.42 22.31 0.96
C LYS A 5 2.86 22.56 2.35
N LYS A 6 1.53 22.73 2.46
CA LYS A 6 0.83 22.94 3.72
C LYS A 6 1.14 21.83 4.73
N LEU A 7 1.03 20.57 4.31
CA LEU A 7 1.34 19.42 5.17
C LEU A 7 2.80 19.41 5.63
N PHE A 8 3.75 19.71 4.74
CA PHE A 8 5.17 19.72 5.11
C PHE A 8 5.50 20.80 6.16
N ILE A 9 4.85 21.97 6.07
CA ILE A 9 5.03 23.06 7.04
C ILE A 9 4.45 22.63 8.39
N PHE A 10 3.20 22.15 8.40
CA PHE A 10 2.55 21.64 9.60
C PHE A 10 3.35 20.53 10.31
N GLU A 11 3.80 19.50 9.57
CA GLU A 11 4.61 18.41 10.14
C GLU A 11 5.94 18.87 10.74
N LYS A 12 6.48 19.99 10.24
CA LYS A 12 7.72 20.58 10.76
C LYS A 12 7.46 21.44 12.00
N ASP A 13 6.39 22.22 11.98
CA ASP A 13 6.02 23.13 13.07
C ASP A 13 5.56 22.35 14.32
N GLU A 14 4.87 21.23 14.12
CA GLU A 14 4.40 20.31 15.18
C GLU A 14 5.43 19.22 15.58
N ASP A 15 6.66 19.30 15.05
CA ASP A 15 7.75 18.33 15.28
C ASP A 15 7.35 16.85 15.12
N ILE A 16 6.52 16.56 14.10
CA ILE A 16 6.00 15.21 13.86
C ILE A 16 7.16 14.31 13.42
N THR A 17 7.40 13.28 14.22
CA THR A 17 8.43 12.26 13.95
C THR A 17 8.09 11.48 12.68
N ARG A 18 9.10 10.88 12.05
CA ARG A 18 8.97 10.32 10.69
C ARG A 18 7.91 9.20 10.63
N GLU A 19 7.80 8.43 11.69
CA GLU A 19 6.85 7.35 11.90
C GLU A 19 5.40 7.83 11.99
N HIS A 20 5.16 9.04 12.48
CA HIS A 20 3.83 9.65 12.57
C HIS A 20 3.50 10.59 11.41
N ARG A 21 4.44 10.82 10.48
CA ARG A 21 4.19 11.65 9.28
C ARG A 21 3.24 10.98 8.32
N LYS A 22 2.43 11.80 7.66
CA LYS A 22 1.38 11.34 6.77
C LYS A 22 1.88 11.20 5.35
N SER A 23 1.75 9.99 4.82
CA SER A 23 2.03 9.75 3.42
C SER A 23 0.84 10.18 2.54
N THR A 24 0.86 11.42 2.04
CA THR A 24 -0.10 11.84 0.99
C THR A 24 0.22 11.23 -0.38
N GLY A 25 1.35 10.53 -0.51
CA GLY A 25 1.87 10.03 -1.78
C GLY A 25 2.29 11.12 -2.78
N LEU A 26 2.08 12.40 -2.45
CA LEU A 26 2.42 13.54 -3.28
C LEU A 26 3.95 13.73 -3.36
N PRO A 27 4.50 14.16 -4.50
CA PRO A 27 5.91 14.52 -4.59
C PRO A 27 6.24 15.66 -3.62
N ARG A 28 7.39 15.57 -2.94
CA ARG A 28 7.83 16.62 -2.01
C ARG A 28 7.91 17.99 -2.70
N PRO A 29 7.55 19.08 -2.00
CA PRO A 29 7.50 20.40 -2.61
C PRO A 29 8.89 20.98 -2.92
N TYR A 30 8.92 21.88 -3.89
CA TYR A 30 10.11 22.65 -4.29
C TYR A 30 10.30 23.84 -3.35
N TYR A 31 11.37 23.83 -2.56
CA TYR A 31 11.65 24.93 -1.62
C TYR A 31 12.92 25.73 -1.93
N GLN A 32 13.93 25.13 -2.58
CA GLN A 32 15.29 25.69 -2.51
C GLN A 32 15.77 26.45 -3.75
N THR A 33 15.19 26.25 -4.94
CA THR A 33 15.81 26.79 -6.18
C THR A 33 14.83 27.39 -7.20
N GLY A 34 13.52 27.29 -6.99
CA GLY A 34 12.50 27.74 -7.97
C GLY A 34 12.56 27.02 -9.33
N LYS A 35 13.52 26.11 -9.55
CA LYS A 35 13.75 25.37 -10.80
C LYS A 35 13.68 23.87 -10.53
N MET A 36 12.86 23.18 -11.33
CA MET A 36 12.71 21.73 -11.27
C MET A 36 14.00 21.05 -11.75
N ASN A 37 14.62 20.22 -10.91
CA ASN A 37 15.76 19.41 -11.34
C ASN A 37 15.29 18.14 -12.10
N PRO A 38 16.16 17.50 -12.92
CA PRO A 38 15.78 16.31 -13.69
C PRO A 38 15.24 15.14 -12.83
N PHE A 39 15.79 14.94 -11.63
CA PHE A 39 15.34 13.92 -10.69
C PHE A 39 13.92 14.18 -10.17
N GLN A 40 13.57 15.45 -9.96
CA GLN A 40 12.24 15.87 -9.54
C GLN A 40 11.22 15.70 -10.66
N GLY A 41 11.57 16.10 -11.88
CA GLY A 41 10.72 15.85 -13.06
C GLY A 41 10.42 14.36 -13.24
N LEU A 42 11.42 13.51 -12.99
CA LEU A 42 11.24 12.05 -13.01
C LEU A 42 10.32 11.56 -11.88
N ARG A 43 10.42 12.12 -10.66
CA ARG A 43 9.54 11.78 -9.53
C ARG A 43 8.10 12.19 -9.79
N GLU A 44 7.86 13.39 -10.31
CA GLU A 44 6.53 13.83 -10.71
C GLU A 44 5.94 12.94 -11.80
N LYS A 45 6.74 12.62 -12.82
CA LYS A 45 6.30 11.73 -13.90
C LYS A 45 5.91 10.36 -13.35
N ARG A 46 6.73 9.76 -12.49
CA ARG A 46 6.42 8.48 -11.82
C ARG A 46 5.14 8.56 -10.99
N TYR A 47 4.95 9.66 -10.26
CA TYR A 47 3.72 9.90 -9.50
C TYR A 47 2.50 9.94 -10.45
N LYS A 48 2.57 10.73 -11.53
CA LYS A 48 1.49 10.87 -12.50
C LYS A 48 1.17 9.54 -13.19
N ASP A 49 2.20 8.83 -13.64
CA ASP A 49 2.09 7.50 -14.26
C ASP A 49 1.48 6.49 -13.29
N ARG A 50 1.77 6.57 -11.98
CA ARG A 50 1.21 5.67 -10.96
C ARG A 50 -0.24 6.01 -10.63
N VAL A 51 -0.54 7.28 -10.34
CA VAL A 51 -1.84 7.71 -9.82
C VAL A 51 -2.88 7.85 -10.93
N PHE A 52 -2.59 8.67 -11.93
CA PHE A 52 -3.51 8.94 -13.04
C PHE A 52 -3.46 7.83 -14.06
N GLY A 53 -2.25 7.35 -14.35
CA GLY A 53 -2.01 6.21 -15.22
C GLY A 53 -1.26 6.55 -16.50
N LYS A 54 -0.82 5.51 -17.20
CA LYS A 54 -0.18 5.58 -18.51
C LYS A 54 -0.64 4.44 -19.40
N ILE A 55 -0.49 4.62 -20.70
CA ILE A 55 -0.70 3.56 -21.67
C ILE A 55 0.51 2.60 -21.59
N VAL A 56 0.23 1.32 -21.39
CA VAL A 56 1.23 0.26 -21.30
C VAL A 56 0.94 -0.76 -22.38
N ARG A 57 1.99 -1.25 -23.03
CA ARG A 57 1.89 -2.36 -23.97
C ARG A 57 2.47 -3.60 -23.31
N ASN A 58 1.66 -4.65 -23.22
CA ASN A 58 2.09 -5.94 -22.72
C ASN A 58 3.15 -6.51 -23.69
N ARG A 59 4.36 -6.76 -23.18
CA ARG A 59 5.46 -7.26 -24.02
C ARG A 59 5.26 -8.70 -24.51
N ILE A 60 4.41 -9.47 -23.84
CA ILE A 60 4.12 -10.87 -24.16
C ILE A 60 2.95 -10.95 -25.12
N THR A 61 1.82 -10.30 -24.81
CA THR A 61 0.59 -10.41 -25.62
C THR A 61 0.48 -9.34 -26.70
N GLY A 62 1.26 -8.25 -26.61
CA GLY A 62 1.16 -7.11 -27.51
C GLY A 62 0.00 -6.17 -27.21
N ASP A 63 -0.90 -6.55 -26.29
CA ASP A 63 -2.10 -5.79 -25.91
C ASP A 63 -1.74 -4.43 -25.32
N VAL A 64 -2.58 -3.44 -25.61
CA VAL A 64 -2.44 -2.08 -25.08
C VAL A 64 -3.48 -1.88 -23.99
N SER A 65 -3.02 -1.66 -22.76
CA SER A 65 -3.82 -1.33 -21.59
C SER A 65 -3.53 0.09 -21.13
N PHE A 66 -4.43 0.66 -20.34
CA PHE A 66 -4.13 1.82 -19.52
C PHE A 66 -3.97 1.33 -18.08
N GLU A 67 -2.87 1.72 -17.42
CA GLU A 67 -2.56 1.27 -16.07
C GLU A 67 -2.39 2.49 -15.17
N GLY A 68 -3.13 2.53 -14.05
CA GLY A 68 -3.07 3.60 -13.05
C GLY A 68 -3.95 3.28 -11.84
N LEU A 69 -3.64 3.86 -10.68
CA LEU A 69 -4.34 3.57 -9.42
C LEU A 69 -5.84 3.89 -9.49
N LEU A 70 -6.22 5.04 -10.06
CA LEU A 70 -7.62 5.43 -10.17
C LEU A 70 -8.41 4.44 -11.04
N MET A 71 -7.79 3.91 -12.10
CA MET A 71 -8.41 2.88 -12.93
C MET A 71 -8.48 1.55 -12.19
N ALA A 72 -7.40 1.14 -11.51
CA ALA A 72 -7.38 -0.09 -10.73
C ALA A 72 -8.45 -0.08 -9.62
N LEU A 73 -8.71 1.09 -9.01
CA LEU A 73 -9.77 1.30 -8.03
C LEU A 73 -11.18 1.35 -8.65
N GLY A 74 -11.27 1.34 -9.98
CA GLY A 74 -12.53 1.46 -10.71
C GLY A 74 -13.17 2.83 -10.56
N LEU A 75 -12.44 3.86 -10.11
CA LEU A 75 -12.94 5.23 -9.93
C LEU A 75 -13.05 5.98 -11.27
N ILE A 76 -12.24 5.59 -12.26
CA ILE A 76 -12.31 6.15 -13.61
C ILE A 76 -12.61 5.07 -14.64
N ARG A 77 -13.11 5.49 -15.80
CA ARG A 77 -13.24 4.70 -17.03
C ARG A 77 -12.42 5.36 -18.12
N VAL A 78 -11.81 4.55 -18.96
CA VAL A 78 -11.01 5.04 -20.10
C VAL A 78 -11.55 4.45 -21.39
N PHE A 79 -11.73 5.33 -22.36
CA PHE A 79 -12.17 5.02 -23.70
C PHE A 79 -11.05 5.40 -24.66
N ALA A 80 -10.44 4.42 -25.31
CA ALA A 80 -9.45 4.67 -26.37
C ALA A 80 -10.13 4.61 -27.73
N ARG A 81 -10.11 5.71 -28.50
CA ARG A 81 -10.50 5.76 -29.92
C ARG A 81 -9.49 6.59 -30.71
N ASN A 82 -9.09 6.13 -31.89
CA ASN A 82 -8.21 6.86 -32.82
C ASN A 82 -6.94 7.45 -32.15
N LYS A 83 -6.21 6.64 -31.38
CA LYS A 83 -5.00 7.05 -30.62
C LYS A 83 -5.22 8.15 -29.57
N LYS A 84 -6.47 8.51 -29.25
CA LYS A 84 -6.85 9.42 -28.17
C LYS A 84 -7.54 8.65 -27.05
N ALA A 85 -7.07 8.80 -25.82
CA ALA A 85 -7.71 8.28 -24.63
C ALA A 85 -8.60 9.37 -24.02
N LYS A 86 -9.89 9.06 -23.82
CA LYS A 86 -10.80 9.88 -23.01
C LYS A 86 -10.94 9.23 -21.64
N ILE A 87 -10.73 10.01 -20.59
CA ILE A 87 -10.87 9.58 -19.20
C ILE A 87 -12.12 10.23 -18.63
N THR A 88 -12.96 9.46 -17.92
CA THR A 88 -14.14 9.98 -17.20
C THR A 88 -14.29 9.28 -15.86
N LEU A 89 -15.03 9.90 -14.94
CA LEU A 89 -15.38 9.24 -13.67
C LEU A 89 -16.35 8.09 -13.92
N SER A 90 -16.14 6.99 -13.21
CA SER A 90 -17.15 5.93 -13.10
C SER A 90 -18.26 6.37 -12.15
N GLU A 91 -19.35 5.61 -12.08
CA GLU A 91 -20.42 5.89 -11.10
C GLU A 91 -19.92 5.88 -9.65
N ILE A 92 -18.98 4.99 -9.31
CA ILE A 92 -18.36 5.02 -7.97
C ILE A 92 -17.39 6.19 -7.81
N GLY A 93 -16.70 6.60 -8.88
CA GLY A 93 -15.80 7.74 -8.86
C GLY A 93 -16.53 9.06 -8.66
N LYS A 94 -17.69 9.23 -9.31
CA LYS A 94 -18.58 10.38 -9.11
C LYS A 94 -19.05 10.50 -7.67
N LYS A 95 -19.44 9.38 -7.04
CA LYS A 95 -19.82 9.37 -5.62
C LYS A 95 -18.62 9.70 -4.73
N PHE A 96 -17.48 9.08 -5.00
CA PHE A 96 -16.28 9.28 -4.20
C PHE A 96 -15.78 10.73 -4.24
N CYS A 97 -15.78 11.39 -5.42
CA CYS A 97 -15.31 12.77 -5.53
C CYS A 97 -16.25 13.82 -4.90
N LEU A 98 -17.44 13.43 -4.44
CA LEU A 98 -18.39 14.31 -3.76
C LEU A 98 -18.23 14.29 -2.24
N PHE A 99 -17.46 13.35 -1.68
CA PHE A 99 -17.15 13.40 -0.26
C PHE A 99 -16.25 14.59 0.05
N GLU A 100 -16.51 15.23 1.18
CA GLU A 100 -15.61 16.24 1.72
C GLU A 100 -14.34 15.56 2.22
N ASN A 101 -13.19 16.01 1.71
CA ASN A 101 -11.89 15.53 2.17
C ASN A 101 -11.33 16.53 3.20
N PRO A 102 -11.00 16.08 4.43
CA PRO A 102 -10.52 16.97 5.49
C PRO A 102 -9.26 17.76 5.10
N MET A 103 -8.39 17.20 4.27
CA MET A 103 -7.15 17.85 3.82
C MET A 103 -7.40 19.06 2.92
N PHE A 104 -8.55 19.13 2.25
CA PHE A 104 -8.93 20.31 1.46
C PHE A 104 -9.51 21.43 2.32
N ASN A 105 -9.98 21.09 3.52
CA ASN A 105 -10.56 22.01 4.51
C ASN A 105 -9.54 22.35 5.63
N ASP A 106 -8.24 22.28 5.33
CA ASP A 106 -7.12 22.57 6.24
C ASP A 106 -7.02 21.68 7.51
N SER A 107 -7.80 20.59 7.61
CA SER A 107 -7.63 19.57 8.65
C SER A 107 -6.53 18.58 8.24
N LEU A 108 -5.29 18.91 8.61
CA LEU A 108 -4.10 18.12 8.25
C LEU A 108 -3.90 16.87 9.15
N THR A 109 -4.67 16.75 10.22
CA THR A 109 -4.60 15.64 11.19
C THR A 109 -5.33 14.37 10.73
N THR A 110 -6.20 14.44 9.71
CA THR A 110 -6.91 13.28 9.12
C THR A 110 -6.79 13.26 7.59
N SER A 111 -6.34 12.15 7.00
CA SER A 111 -6.09 12.08 5.54
C SER A 111 -7.34 11.78 4.72
N LEU A 112 -8.29 11.07 5.32
CA LEU A 112 -9.59 10.70 4.77
C LEU A 112 -10.66 10.99 5.83
N SER A 113 -11.85 11.40 5.39
CA SER A 113 -13.02 11.46 6.27
C SER A 113 -13.55 10.05 6.58
N LYS A 114 -14.36 9.93 7.64
CA LYS A 114 -15.03 8.65 7.98
C LYS A 114 -15.88 8.13 6.84
N ASP A 115 -16.53 9.02 6.09
CA ASP A 115 -17.36 8.67 4.94
C ASP A 115 -16.51 8.14 3.77
N GLU A 116 -15.37 8.78 3.49
CA GLU A 116 -14.40 8.27 2.50
C GLU A 116 -13.89 6.87 2.89
N CYS A 117 -13.49 6.69 4.15
CA CYS A 117 -13.01 5.39 4.66
C CYS A 117 -14.08 4.30 4.51
N GLY A 118 -15.30 4.56 4.99
CA GLY A 118 -16.42 3.63 4.89
C GLY A 118 -16.77 3.29 3.44
N PHE A 119 -16.74 4.28 2.54
CA PHE A 119 -16.98 4.06 1.11
C PHE A 119 -15.90 3.20 0.47
N LEU A 120 -14.62 3.49 0.73
CA LEU A 120 -13.50 2.72 0.19
C LEU A 120 -13.56 1.27 0.67
N ALA A 121 -13.75 1.06 1.98
CA ALA A 121 -13.85 -0.25 2.60
C ALA A 121 -15.01 -1.09 2.06
N THR A 122 -16.18 -0.50 1.86
CA THR A 122 -17.39 -1.27 1.51
C THR A 122 -17.72 -1.28 0.02
N LYS A 123 -17.18 -0.37 -0.79
CA LYS A 123 -17.49 -0.26 -2.23
C LYS A 123 -16.29 -0.44 -3.16
N CYS A 124 -15.07 -0.15 -2.70
CA CYS A 124 -13.87 -0.22 -3.53
C CYS A 124 -13.04 -1.49 -3.28
N ILE A 125 -12.76 -1.82 -2.01
CA ILE A 125 -12.01 -3.03 -1.64
C ILE A 125 -12.69 -4.32 -2.15
N PRO A 126 -14.02 -4.50 -2.04
CA PRO A 126 -14.66 -5.76 -2.45
C PRO A 126 -14.55 -6.08 -3.94
N LYS A 127 -14.26 -5.08 -4.78
CA LYS A 127 -13.97 -5.28 -6.20
C LYS A 127 -12.62 -5.96 -6.46
N ARG A 128 -11.84 -6.22 -5.40
CA ARG A 128 -10.55 -6.90 -5.43
C ARG A 128 -10.59 -8.11 -4.51
N PRO A 129 -10.97 -9.30 -5.03
CA PRO A 129 -11.20 -10.48 -4.20
C PRO A 129 -9.98 -10.89 -3.37
N LEU A 130 -8.78 -10.84 -3.95
CA LEU A 130 -7.55 -11.18 -3.23
C LEU A 130 -7.27 -10.20 -2.07
N GLU A 131 -7.38 -8.90 -2.33
CA GLU A 131 -7.16 -7.86 -1.31
C GLU A 131 -8.20 -7.99 -0.18
N LEU A 132 -9.48 -8.15 -0.54
CA LEU A 132 -10.54 -8.37 0.43
C LEU A 132 -10.25 -9.59 1.32
N LYS A 133 -9.85 -10.71 0.71
CA LYS A 133 -9.54 -11.94 1.45
C LYS A 133 -8.37 -11.77 2.41
N ILE A 134 -7.30 -11.10 1.98
CA ILE A 134 -6.16 -10.79 2.85
C ILE A 134 -6.64 -9.94 4.04
N ILE A 135 -7.36 -8.84 3.78
CA ILE A 135 -7.85 -7.95 4.83
C ILE A 135 -8.77 -8.68 5.81
N GLN A 136 -9.69 -9.53 5.33
CA GLN A 136 -10.56 -10.32 6.19
C GLN A 136 -9.78 -11.26 7.11
N ASN A 137 -8.78 -11.97 6.56
CA ASN A 137 -7.94 -12.87 7.34
C ASN A 137 -7.10 -12.09 8.37
N VAL A 138 -6.57 -10.92 8.01
CA VAL A 138 -5.83 -10.02 8.91
C VAL A 138 -6.72 -9.50 10.05
N ILE A 139 -7.94 -9.06 9.74
CA ILE A 139 -8.88 -8.62 10.78
C ILE A 139 -9.22 -9.77 11.74
N ASN A 140 -9.37 -10.99 11.23
CA ASN A 140 -9.66 -12.15 12.08
C ASN A 140 -8.52 -12.44 13.07
N ILE A 141 -7.26 -12.46 12.60
CA ILE A 141 -6.14 -12.76 13.49
C ILE A 141 -5.95 -11.67 14.56
N ILE A 142 -6.12 -10.38 14.21
CA ILE A 142 -6.03 -9.28 15.18
C ILE A 142 -7.19 -9.31 16.19
N LYS A 143 -8.43 -9.57 15.74
CA LYS A 143 -9.57 -9.72 16.66
C LYS A 143 -9.35 -10.85 17.66
N GLU A 144 -8.77 -11.97 17.22
CA GLU A 144 -8.47 -13.09 18.11
C GLU A 144 -7.42 -12.71 19.19
N THR A 145 -6.52 -11.76 18.91
CA THR A 145 -5.54 -11.27 19.89
C THR A 145 -6.11 -10.26 20.86
N ASP A 146 -7.04 -9.41 20.43
CA ASP A 146 -7.77 -8.46 21.30
C ASP A 146 -8.59 -9.19 22.39
N HIS A 147 -8.90 -10.47 22.19
CA HIS A 147 -9.57 -11.34 23.16
C HIS A 147 -8.60 -12.11 24.10
N GLY A 148 -7.37 -11.61 24.29
CA GLY A 148 -6.44 -12.12 25.30
C GLY A 148 -5.44 -13.17 24.80
N LYS A 149 -5.14 -13.23 23.50
CA LYS A 149 -3.98 -14.00 22.97
C LYS A 149 -2.71 -13.14 22.94
N THR A 150 -1.56 -13.78 22.72
CA THR A 150 -0.30 -13.10 22.40
C THR A 150 -0.46 -12.20 21.18
N GLN A 151 0.15 -11.02 21.21
CA GLN A 151 0.14 -10.03 20.12
C GLN A 151 0.57 -10.64 18.78
N VAL A 152 -0.11 -10.23 17.69
CA VAL A 152 0.17 -10.72 16.33
C VAL A 152 1.58 -10.33 15.89
N THR A 153 2.37 -11.32 15.51
CA THR A 153 3.71 -11.11 14.98
C THR A 153 3.69 -10.80 13.47
N PRO A 154 4.71 -10.08 12.95
CA PRO A 154 4.86 -9.87 11.51
C PRO A 154 4.88 -11.18 10.70
N CYS A 155 5.47 -12.25 11.25
CA CYS A 155 5.54 -13.55 10.58
C CYS A 155 4.16 -14.19 10.40
N GLU A 156 3.29 -14.12 11.41
CA GLU A 156 1.91 -14.63 11.29
C GLU A 156 1.12 -13.88 10.22
N LEU A 157 1.30 -12.56 10.10
CA LEU A 157 0.69 -11.77 9.04
C LEU A 157 1.26 -12.10 7.65
N ASP A 158 2.54 -12.42 7.54
CA ASP A 158 3.18 -12.86 6.29
C ASP A 158 2.61 -14.23 5.85
N GLU A 159 2.36 -15.15 6.79
CA GLU A 159 1.69 -16.44 6.54
C GLU A 159 0.25 -16.27 6.07
N VAL A 160 -0.50 -15.34 6.68
CA VAL A 160 -1.85 -14.97 6.26
C VAL A 160 -1.85 -14.48 4.80
N CYS A 161 -0.93 -13.58 4.45
CA CYS A 161 -0.80 -13.06 3.09
C CYS A 161 -0.43 -14.19 2.10
N THR A 162 0.54 -15.02 2.47
CA THR A 162 1.01 -16.15 1.65
C THR A 162 -0.12 -17.14 1.35
N THR A 163 -0.86 -17.54 2.38
CA THR A 163 -1.98 -18.48 2.26
C THR A 163 -3.07 -17.95 1.35
N ALA A 164 -3.50 -16.70 1.56
CA ALA A 164 -4.52 -16.07 0.72
C ALA A 164 -4.09 -15.97 -0.75
N ILE A 165 -2.82 -15.68 -1.03
CA ILE A 165 -2.28 -15.61 -2.39
C ILE A 165 -2.26 -17.01 -3.03
N LEU A 166 -1.79 -18.03 -2.31
CA LEU A 166 -1.74 -19.41 -2.82
C LEU A 166 -3.15 -19.94 -3.13
N GLU A 167 -4.13 -19.68 -2.27
CA GLU A 167 -5.53 -20.04 -2.51
C GLU A 167 -6.10 -19.33 -3.72
N TYR A 168 -5.88 -18.02 -3.83
CA TYR A 168 -6.35 -17.23 -4.98
C TYR A 168 -5.77 -17.77 -6.30
N VAL A 169 -4.49 -18.11 -6.30
CA VAL A 169 -3.76 -18.65 -7.45
C VAL A 169 -4.31 -20.01 -7.91
N LYS A 170 -4.79 -20.86 -7.00
CA LYS A 170 -5.43 -22.16 -7.35
C LYS A 170 -6.66 -21.98 -8.25
N SER A 171 -7.35 -20.85 -8.14
CA SER A 171 -8.56 -20.54 -8.93
C SER A 171 -8.29 -19.88 -10.29
N LYS A 172 -7.02 -19.62 -10.64
CA LYS A 172 -6.65 -18.89 -11.86
C LYS A 172 -6.12 -19.78 -12.97
N ASP A 173 -6.24 -19.28 -14.21
CA ASP A 173 -5.65 -19.88 -15.39
C ASP A 173 -4.14 -20.11 -15.20
N ALA A 174 -3.61 -21.18 -15.81
CA ALA A 174 -2.22 -21.60 -15.69
C ALA A 174 -1.24 -20.43 -15.90
N LYS A 175 -1.45 -19.61 -16.94
CA LYS A 175 -0.62 -18.44 -17.24
C LYS A 175 -0.50 -17.46 -16.07
N TRP A 176 -1.61 -17.11 -15.43
CA TRP A 176 -1.62 -16.16 -14.31
C TRP A 176 -1.14 -16.80 -13.02
N ARG A 177 -1.47 -18.07 -12.83
CA ARG A 177 -0.99 -18.89 -11.72
C ARG A 177 0.53 -18.93 -11.67
N ASP A 178 1.17 -19.30 -12.78
CA ASP A 178 2.63 -19.44 -12.87
C ASP A 178 3.33 -18.09 -12.72
N LYS A 179 2.75 -17.03 -13.31
CA LYS A 179 3.27 -15.67 -13.16
C LYS A 179 3.24 -15.21 -11.69
N ILE A 180 2.10 -15.34 -11.01
CA ILE A 180 1.98 -14.91 -9.62
C ILE A 180 2.90 -15.74 -8.72
N LYS A 181 2.97 -17.06 -8.94
CA LYS A 181 3.84 -17.96 -8.17
C LYS A 181 5.31 -17.55 -8.32
N SER A 182 5.78 -17.34 -9.55
CA SER A 182 7.17 -16.97 -9.80
C SER A 182 7.53 -15.56 -9.32
N GLU A 183 6.65 -14.57 -9.49
CA GLU A 183 6.93 -13.17 -9.12
C GLU A 183 6.79 -12.91 -7.62
N ILE A 184 5.92 -13.64 -6.92
CA ILE A 184 5.64 -13.44 -5.49
C ILE A 184 6.25 -14.56 -4.65
N ILE A 185 5.82 -15.81 -4.85
CA ILE A 185 6.17 -16.93 -3.94
C ILE A 185 7.63 -17.34 -4.11
N ASP A 186 8.03 -17.78 -5.30
CA ASP A 186 9.40 -18.24 -5.56
C ASP A 186 10.43 -17.12 -5.31
N ARG A 187 10.05 -15.87 -5.60
CA ARG A 187 10.90 -14.71 -5.32
C ARG A 187 11.02 -14.43 -3.82
N THR A 188 9.95 -14.62 -3.04
CA THR A 188 9.99 -14.51 -1.58
C THR A 188 10.92 -15.56 -1.00
N GLU A 189 10.76 -16.83 -1.37
CA GLU A 189 11.60 -17.93 -0.88
C GLU A 189 13.10 -17.69 -1.16
N ARG A 190 13.43 -17.24 -2.38
CA ARG A 190 14.83 -16.90 -2.75
C ARG A 190 15.38 -15.75 -1.90
N LEU A 191 14.58 -14.72 -1.67
CA LEU A 191 15.00 -13.57 -0.87
C LEU A 191 15.10 -13.92 0.60
N ASP A 192 14.20 -14.74 1.14
CA ASP A 192 14.27 -15.22 2.52
C ASP A 192 15.52 -16.06 2.78
N ALA A 193 15.83 -17.00 1.87
CA ALA A 193 17.05 -17.79 1.96
C ALA A 193 18.30 -16.89 1.95
N LYS A 194 18.33 -15.87 1.08
CA LYS A 194 19.40 -14.87 1.05
C LYS A 194 19.43 -14.04 2.34
N ASN A 195 18.30 -13.53 2.79
CA ASN A 195 18.21 -12.68 3.98
C ASN A 195 18.66 -13.44 5.23
N LYS A 196 18.26 -14.72 5.39
CA LYS A 196 18.70 -15.58 6.49
C LYS A 196 20.23 -15.73 6.54
N SER A 197 20.88 -15.95 5.39
CA SER A 197 22.35 -16.04 5.36
C SER A 197 23.03 -14.71 5.67
N MET A 198 22.46 -13.59 5.20
CA MET A 198 22.94 -12.25 5.52
C MET A 198 22.79 -11.93 7.02
N ILE A 199 21.65 -12.27 7.64
CA ILE A 199 21.42 -12.08 9.09
C ILE A 199 22.40 -12.93 9.91
N ALA A 200 22.64 -14.19 9.53
CA ALA A 200 23.64 -15.03 10.19
C ALA A 200 25.05 -14.41 10.11
N ARG A 201 25.44 -13.90 8.94
CA ARG A 201 26.71 -13.17 8.75
C ARG A 201 26.76 -11.89 9.58
N ARG A 202 25.64 -11.16 9.70
CA ARG A 202 25.52 -9.93 10.50
C ARG A 202 25.81 -10.20 11.97
N SER A 203 25.23 -11.27 12.52
CA SER A 203 25.42 -11.66 13.92
C SER A 203 26.87 -12.02 14.26
N LEU A 204 27.64 -12.49 13.28
CA LEU A 204 29.07 -12.80 13.41
C LEU A 204 29.99 -11.59 13.17
N SER A 205 29.47 -10.49 12.62
CA SER A 205 30.26 -9.32 12.30
C SER A 205 30.57 -8.48 13.54
N THR A 206 31.83 -8.10 13.70
CA THR A 206 32.34 -7.23 14.77
C THR A 206 32.52 -5.78 14.32
N SER A 207 32.40 -5.50 13.02
CA SER A 207 32.57 -4.17 12.42
C SER A 207 31.21 -3.51 12.14
N ASP A 208 31.01 -2.28 12.61
CA ASP A 208 29.80 -1.51 12.32
C ASP A 208 29.65 -1.17 10.84
N GLN A 209 30.76 -1.04 10.10
CA GLN A 209 30.73 -0.78 8.67
C GLN A 209 30.20 -2.01 7.91
N ASP A 210 30.66 -3.20 8.27
CA ASP A 210 30.22 -4.46 7.67
C ASP A 210 28.75 -4.73 7.97
N ARG A 211 28.31 -4.48 9.21
CA ARG A 211 26.90 -4.59 9.60
C ARG A 211 26.01 -3.70 8.73
N ARG A 212 26.42 -2.44 8.50
CA ARG A 212 25.67 -1.51 7.64
C ARG A 212 25.65 -1.95 6.17
N GLU A 213 26.71 -2.58 5.68
CA GLU A 213 26.74 -3.12 4.32
C GLU A 213 25.79 -4.32 4.18
N ILE A 214 25.81 -5.22 5.15
CA ILE A 214 24.90 -6.37 5.24
C ILE A 214 23.44 -5.91 5.31
N ASP A 215 23.14 -4.89 6.13
CA ASP A 215 21.79 -4.33 6.25
C ASP A 215 21.28 -3.73 4.91
N ARG A 216 22.17 -3.20 4.05
CA ARG A 216 21.80 -2.73 2.71
C ARG A 216 21.51 -3.86 1.74
N GLU A 217 22.06 -5.04 1.97
CA GLU A 217 21.87 -6.23 1.15
C GLU A 217 20.59 -6.99 1.49
N ILE A 218 20.15 -6.95 2.74
CA ILE A 218 18.85 -7.49 3.15
C ILE A 218 17.74 -6.75 2.40
N LYS A 219 16.91 -7.49 1.67
CA LYS A 219 15.84 -6.92 0.84
C LYS A 219 14.49 -7.36 1.36
N GLN A 220 13.55 -6.43 1.37
CA GLN A 220 12.14 -6.74 1.57
C GLN A 220 11.65 -7.75 0.53
N THR A 221 10.95 -8.79 0.97
CA THR A 221 10.33 -9.79 0.11
C THR A 221 9.00 -9.29 -0.47
N PRO A 222 8.52 -9.88 -1.59
CA PRO A 222 7.18 -9.59 -2.11
C PRO A 222 6.06 -9.77 -1.09
N ILE A 223 6.13 -10.80 -0.23
CA ILE A 223 5.13 -11.04 0.82
C ILE A 223 5.21 -9.96 1.91
N GLU A 224 6.41 -9.63 2.40
CA GLU A 224 6.57 -8.55 3.39
C GLU A 224 6.07 -7.21 2.83
N ALA A 225 6.34 -6.93 1.55
CA ALA A 225 5.84 -5.74 0.87
C ALA A 225 4.30 -5.73 0.78
N CYS A 226 3.70 -6.89 0.50
CA CYS A 226 2.25 -7.06 0.47
C CYS A 226 1.63 -6.84 1.86
N ARG A 227 2.21 -7.45 2.90
CA ARG A 227 1.80 -7.25 4.30
C ARG A 227 1.88 -5.78 4.70
N ILE A 228 3.06 -5.16 4.57
CA ILE A 228 3.27 -3.76 4.98
C ILE A 228 2.33 -2.83 4.22
N GLY A 229 2.16 -3.04 2.91
CA GLY A 229 1.21 -2.27 2.11
C GLY A 229 -0.24 -2.45 2.57
N THR A 230 -0.64 -3.67 2.96
CA THR A 230 -1.99 -3.95 3.46
C THR A 230 -2.22 -3.33 4.83
N MET A 231 -1.30 -3.55 5.78
CA MET A 231 -1.37 -2.98 7.13
C MET A 231 -1.43 -1.45 7.10
N GLY A 232 -0.57 -0.80 6.31
CA GLY A 232 -0.61 0.65 6.15
C GLY A 232 -1.96 1.13 5.59
N ARG A 233 -2.53 0.44 4.60
CA ARG A 233 -3.83 0.82 4.02
C ARG A 233 -4.99 0.66 5.00
N ILE A 234 -5.06 -0.46 5.73
CA ILE A 234 -6.15 -0.67 6.69
C ILE A 234 -6.03 0.24 7.92
N SER A 235 -4.80 0.66 8.26
CA SER A 235 -4.55 1.68 9.27
C SER A 235 -4.95 3.08 8.80
N GLU A 236 -4.59 3.47 7.58
CA GLU A 236 -5.05 4.73 6.97
C GLU A 236 -6.59 4.81 6.84
N LEU A 237 -7.25 3.67 6.67
CA LEU A 237 -8.72 3.57 6.66
C LEU A 237 -9.35 3.60 8.05
N GLY A 238 -8.55 3.58 9.13
CA GLY A 238 -9.04 3.56 10.51
C GLY A 238 -9.66 2.24 10.94
N ILE A 239 -9.33 1.13 10.27
CA ILE A 239 -9.85 -0.20 10.62
C ILE A 239 -9.01 -0.81 11.75
N VAL A 240 -7.69 -0.62 11.67
CA VAL A 240 -6.68 -1.16 12.59
C VAL A 240 -5.80 -0.02 13.06
N GLU A 241 -5.50 0.03 14.35
CA GLU A 241 -4.43 0.87 14.87
C GLU A 241 -3.11 0.12 14.73
N TRP A 242 -2.08 0.80 14.24
CA TRP A 242 -0.75 0.22 14.05
C TRP A 242 0.28 1.11 14.74
N ASP A 243 0.71 0.66 15.91
CA ASP A 243 1.76 1.32 16.68
C ASP A 243 3.11 0.62 16.48
N ILE A 244 4.18 1.42 16.50
CA ILE A 244 5.54 0.92 16.40
C ILE A 244 6.33 1.41 17.60
N GLU A 245 6.41 0.57 18.63
CA GLU A 245 7.20 0.85 19.83
C GLU A 245 8.51 0.06 19.84
N SER A 246 9.64 0.76 19.96
CA SER A 246 10.98 0.15 20.06
C SER A 246 11.30 -0.88 18.96
N GLY A 247 10.75 -0.69 17.75
CA GLY A 247 10.93 -1.57 16.60
C GLY A 247 10.01 -2.80 16.57
N ARG A 248 9.04 -2.90 17.49
CA ARG A 248 7.96 -3.89 17.44
C ARG A 248 6.69 -3.25 16.90
N SER A 249 6.00 -3.98 16.03
CA SER A 249 4.69 -3.56 15.53
C SER A 249 3.60 -4.14 16.41
N GLU A 250 2.74 -3.27 16.91
CA GLU A 250 1.55 -3.60 17.69
C GLU A 250 0.30 -3.29 16.86
N TYR A 251 -0.71 -4.17 16.92
CA TYR A 251 -1.92 -4.02 16.13
C TYR A 251 -3.17 -4.29 16.97
N THR A 252 -4.17 -3.41 16.87
CA THR A 252 -5.48 -3.53 17.53
C THR A 252 -6.60 -3.10 16.59
N ILE A 253 -7.84 -3.55 16.82
CA ILE A 253 -8.99 -3.08 16.04
C ILE A 253 -9.37 -1.65 16.47
N ALA A 254 -9.34 -0.71 15.53
CA ALA A 254 -9.72 0.69 15.78
C ALA A 254 -11.22 0.97 15.58
N ASP A 255 -11.86 0.31 14.59
CA ASP A 255 -13.30 0.43 14.33
C ASP A 255 -13.94 -0.95 14.15
N GLU A 256 -14.56 -1.46 15.22
CA GLU A 256 -15.22 -2.76 15.21
C GLU A 256 -16.36 -2.86 14.19
N LYS A 257 -17.13 -1.78 14.00
CA LYS A 257 -18.29 -1.77 13.10
C LYS A 257 -17.83 -1.86 11.65
N LEU A 258 -16.77 -1.12 11.30
CA LEU A 258 -16.19 -1.16 9.97
C LEU A 258 -15.50 -2.50 9.70
N ALA A 259 -14.72 -3.00 10.68
CA ALA A 259 -14.09 -4.32 10.59
C ALA A 259 -15.12 -5.43 10.37
N GLU A 260 -16.23 -5.40 11.11
CA GLU A 260 -17.32 -6.37 10.95
C GLU A 260 -18.07 -6.23 9.62
N SER A 261 -18.20 -5.01 9.12
CA SER A 261 -18.78 -4.76 7.80
C SER A 261 -17.94 -5.39 6.69
N ILE A 262 -16.60 -5.33 6.79
CA ILE A 262 -15.69 -5.95 5.82
C ILE A 262 -15.72 -7.48 5.90
N LYS A 263 -15.83 -8.04 7.12
CA LYS A 263 -15.94 -9.50 7.32
C LYS A 263 -17.19 -10.11 6.69
N LYS A 264 -18.27 -9.34 6.54
CA LYS A 264 -19.55 -9.78 5.97
C LYS A 264 -19.62 -9.70 4.43
N LEU A 265 -18.61 -9.14 3.78
CA LEU A 265 -18.54 -8.98 2.31
C LEU A 265 -17.98 -10.22 1.62
#